data_AF-A0A642VE46-F1
#
_entry.id   AF-A0A642VE46-F1
#
_cell.length_a   1.000
_cell.length_b   1.000
_cell.length_c   1.000
_cell.angle_alpha   90.00
_cell.angle_beta   90.00
_cell.angle_gamma   90.00
#
_symmetry.space_group_name_H-M   'P 1'
#
loop_
_entity.id
_entity.type
_entity.pdbx_description
1 polymer ?
#
loop_
_entity_poly.entity_id
_entity_poly.type
_entity_poly.pdbx_seq_one_letter_code
_entity_poly.pdbx_strand_id
1 'polypeptide(L)'
;MTDQELIVKRLEEIRGQLQRLKKDRSTFLKSSDVHETFSALKEEVKKIVDVDVNERTNRVVAVLDDVFQLMSLALLTVGLNRTAPANYASLATLQRLLEHLSESSTYTDADIEPIRQRLREIKSIVERSRDETDEDDDDFTSPEIIRLIEQKLAHCDGLLQTVEASIQALSPELEPLRQKLVLLRREIMSVGSKPNFNPSLLRPLQESLRKIESSRNVDGLFVGSDGNPIAHGQATVNGLLEKCHTLITDFSAAHGDQVDEELKPVYSQLVELKNTLENLLVTHRWTLRETDLYFYQKQLQKIDDMRVNGVFQPHATATATDSTATGTATELAADSAAGSGSAGGPPPPRGQTILLYLLRRCYAIIYKLLESSEPVSEALTPIHNQLSTVRQCLLDVKRMGGLSSVRELYPYQMKLASIDSLRVDGKFMVGESVPEGQGMLNALLAECFDICHELKVEMDETPSSSSS
;
A
#
# COMPACT_ATOMS: atom_id res chain seq x y z
N MET A 1 -34.34 15.27 12.57
CA MET A 1 -32.92 14.96 12.33
C MET A 1 -32.56 13.92 13.35
N THR A 2 -32.18 12.72 12.95
CA THR A 2 -31.85 11.63 13.89
C THR A 2 -30.51 11.91 14.59
N ASP A 3 -30.25 11.27 15.74
CA ASP A 3 -28.99 11.46 16.46
C ASP A 3 -27.77 11.07 15.59
N GLN A 4 -27.90 10.05 14.75
CA GLN A 4 -26.85 9.68 13.79
C GLN A 4 -26.65 10.73 12.68
N GLU A 5 -27.71 11.41 12.20
CA GLU A 5 -27.57 12.50 11.23
C GLU A 5 -26.82 13.71 11.82
N LEU A 6 -26.99 13.97 13.13
CA LEU A 6 -26.24 15.01 13.84
C LEU A 6 -24.76 14.66 13.94
N ILE A 7 -24.45 13.41 14.28
CA ILE A 7 -23.07 12.90 14.32
C ILE A 7 -22.41 13.03 12.94
N VAL A 8 -23.08 12.58 11.87
CA VAL A 8 -22.55 12.68 10.50
C VAL A 8 -22.23 14.13 10.14
N LYS A 9 -23.13 15.07 10.46
CA LYS A 9 -22.90 16.49 10.17
C LYS A 9 -21.67 17.03 10.91
N ARG A 10 -21.49 16.67 12.19
CA ARG A 10 -20.31 17.05 12.97
C ARG A 10 -19.02 16.44 12.42
N LEU A 11 -19.03 15.17 12.04
CA LEU A 11 -17.89 14.54 11.39
C LEU A 11 -17.56 15.19 10.04
N GLU A 12 -18.55 15.59 9.25
CA GLU A 12 -18.35 16.34 8.00
C GLU A 12 -17.74 17.74 8.25
N GLU A 13 -18.11 18.41 9.34
CA GLU A 13 -17.51 19.69 9.77
C GLU A 13 -16.03 19.50 10.15
N ILE A 14 -15.70 18.48 10.95
CA ILE A 14 -14.33 18.11 11.34
C ILE A 14 -13.51 17.75 10.10
N ARG A 15 -14.07 16.95 9.19
CA ARG A 15 -13.44 16.62 7.90
C ARG A 15 -13.08 17.88 7.12
N GLY A 16 -14.00 18.85 7.05
CA GLY A 16 -13.78 20.13 6.39
C GLY A 16 -12.72 21.01 7.07
N GLN A 17 -12.56 20.93 8.39
CA GLN A 17 -11.48 21.59 9.13
C GLN A 17 -10.12 20.96 8.78
N LEU A 18 -9.99 19.64 8.88
CA LEU A 18 -8.76 18.90 8.55
C LEU A 18 -8.33 19.14 7.09
N GLN A 19 -9.27 19.17 6.15
CA GLN A 19 -8.96 19.46 4.75
C GLN A 19 -8.48 20.90 4.53
N ARG A 20 -9.00 21.88 5.30
CA ARG A 20 -8.53 23.27 5.24
C ARG A 20 -7.13 23.39 5.81
N LEU A 21 -6.89 22.80 6.99
CA LEU A 21 -5.57 22.73 7.62
C LEU A 21 -4.53 22.12 6.67
N LYS A 22 -4.89 21.04 5.97
CA LYS A 22 -4.02 20.42 4.96
C LYS A 22 -3.75 21.30 3.72
N LYS A 23 -4.72 22.12 3.30
CA LYS A 23 -4.61 22.96 2.09
C LYS A 23 -3.90 24.29 2.34
N ASP A 24 -3.87 24.74 3.58
CA ASP A 24 -3.18 25.96 3.95
C ASP A 24 -1.66 25.78 3.79
N ARG A 25 -1.08 26.50 2.83
CA ARG A 25 0.37 26.53 2.57
C ARG A 25 1.02 27.80 3.11
N SER A 26 0.26 28.68 3.74
CA SER A 26 0.75 29.97 4.23
C SER A 26 1.50 29.84 5.56
N THR A 27 1.16 28.83 6.36
CA THR A 27 1.81 28.51 7.64
C THR A 27 1.94 27.00 7.82
N PHE A 28 3.01 26.55 8.47
CA PHE A 28 3.16 25.15 8.89
C PHE A 28 2.04 24.76 9.87
N LEU A 29 1.52 23.54 9.73
CA LEU A 29 0.52 23.00 10.65
C LEU A 29 1.12 22.87 12.05
N LYS A 30 0.42 23.37 13.07
CA LYS A 30 0.86 23.30 14.46
C LYS A 30 0.18 22.15 15.18
N SER A 31 0.87 21.53 16.14
CA SER A 31 0.30 20.49 16.99
C SER A 31 -0.97 20.95 17.72
N SER A 32 -1.03 22.22 18.14
CA SER A 32 -2.20 22.81 18.80
C SER A 32 -3.48 22.72 17.96
N ASP A 33 -3.38 22.95 16.66
CA ASP A 33 -4.53 22.96 15.75
C ASP A 33 -5.05 21.53 15.53
N VAL A 34 -4.13 20.56 15.56
CA VAL A 34 -4.45 19.13 15.48
C VAL A 34 -5.11 18.65 16.78
N HIS A 35 -4.60 19.07 17.96
CA HIS A 35 -5.21 18.76 19.25
C HIS A 35 -6.66 19.26 19.35
N GLU A 36 -6.94 20.51 18.97
CA GLU A 36 -8.31 21.06 19.01
C GLU A 36 -9.27 20.22 18.14
N THR A 37 -8.83 19.89 16.93
CA THR A 37 -9.63 19.09 16.00
C THR A 37 -9.79 17.65 16.49
N PHE A 38 -8.77 17.08 17.15
CA PHE A 38 -8.81 15.74 17.71
C PHE A 38 -9.76 15.65 18.92
N SER A 39 -9.75 16.66 19.79
CA SER A 39 -10.67 16.75 20.93
C SER A 39 -12.13 16.77 20.46
N ALA A 40 -12.43 17.51 19.38
CA ALA A 40 -13.76 17.49 18.76
C ALA A 40 -14.14 16.10 18.19
N LEU A 41 -13.18 15.40 17.58
CA LEU A 41 -13.38 14.03 17.09
C LEU A 41 -13.67 13.04 18.22
N LYS A 42 -12.94 13.13 19.33
CA LYS A 42 -13.09 12.29 20.53
C LYS A 42 -14.51 12.35 21.08
N GLU A 43 -15.10 13.55 21.15
CA GLU A 43 -16.48 13.74 21.64
C GLU A 43 -17.54 13.09 20.72
N GLU A 44 -17.33 13.12 19.40
CA GLU A 44 -18.23 12.41 18.48
C GLU A 44 -18.02 10.90 18.52
N VAL A 45 -16.77 10.44 18.68
CA VAL A 45 -16.45 9.01 18.80
C VAL A 45 -17.09 8.38 20.03
N LYS A 46 -17.11 9.07 21.19
CA LYS A 46 -17.81 8.59 22.40
C LYS A 46 -19.27 8.25 22.10
N LYS A 47 -19.98 9.15 21.42
CA LYS A 47 -21.38 8.94 21.02
C LYS A 47 -21.56 7.77 20.07
N ILE A 48 -20.61 7.55 19.16
CA ILE A 48 -20.66 6.43 18.19
C ILE A 48 -20.40 5.10 18.89
N VAL A 49 -19.47 5.10 19.85
CA VAL A 49 -19.03 3.92 20.62
C VAL A 49 -20.18 3.33 21.45
N ASP A 50 -21.11 4.16 21.90
CA ASP A 50 -22.33 3.76 22.61
C ASP A 50 -23.43 3.19 21.70
N VAL A 51 -23.34 3.43 20.38
CA VAL A 51 -24.26 2.85 19.39
C VAL A 51 -23.76 1.46 18.97
N ASP A 52 -24.65 0.47 18.99
CA ASP A 52 -24.36 -0.89 18.51
C ASP A 52 -23.80 -0.83 17.08
N VAL A 53 -22.71 -1.56 16.84
CA VAL A 53 -22.05 -1.63 15.53
C VAL A 53 -23.02 -2.02 14.42
N ASN A 54 -24.01 -2.87 14.72
CA ASN A 54 -25.03 -3.32 13.76
C ASN A 54 -26.09 -2.26 13.43
N GLU A 55 -26.23 -1.25 14.29
CA GLU A 55 -27.20 -0.16 14.13
C GLU A 55 -26.58 1.09 13.49
N ARG A 56 -25.26 1.12 13.31
CA ARG A 56 -24.56 2.24 12.66
C ARG A 56 -24.87 2.25 11.17
N THR A 57 -25.35 3.39 10.68
CA THR A 57 -25.52 3.55 9.23
C THR A 57 -24.18 3.48 8.51
N ASN A 58 -24.18 2.89 7.30
CA ASN A 58 -23.00 2.85 6.41
C ASN A 58 -22.40 4.25 6.18
N ARG A 59 -23.23 5.30 6.21
CA ARG A 59 -22.79 6.69 6.09
C ARG A 59 -21.95 7.15 7.29
N VAL A 60 -22.35 6.83 8.53
CA VAL A 60 -21.54 7.15 9.73
C VAL A 60 -20.18 6.48 9.62
N VAL A 61 -20.15 5.19 9.28
CA VAL A 61 -18.90 4.43 9.13
C VAL A 61 -17.98 5.02 8.07
N ALA A 62 -18.52 5.34 6.89
CA ALA A 62 -17.76 5.91 5.78
C ALA A 62 -17.17 7.29 6.12
N VAL A 63 -17.97 8.19 6.71
CA VAL A 63 -17.50 9.53 7.08
C VAL A 63 -16.49 9.46 8.24
N LEU A 64 -16.70 8.56 9.19
CA LEU A 64 -15.77 8.34 10.30
C LEU A 64 -14.41 7.84 9.80
N ASP A 65 -14.40 6.85 8.90
CA ASP A 65 -13.17 6.32 8.30
C ASP A 65 -12.42 7.42 7.52
N ASP A 66 -13.12 8.26 6.76
CA ASP A 66 -12.56 9.43 6.09
C ASP A 66 -11.90 10.43 7.06
N VAL A 67 -12.57 10.73 8.18
CA VAL A 67 -12.07 11.66 9.21
C VAL A 67 -10.84 11.09 9.89
N PHE A 68 -10.85 9.80 10.27
CA PHE A 68 -9.70 9.16 10.88
C PHE A 68 -8.49 9.08 9.94
N GLN A 69 -8.70 8.80 8.65
CA GLN A 69 -7.62 8.86 7.67
C GLN A 69 -6.99 10.26 7.60
N LEU A 70 -7.81 11.32 7.54
CA LEU A 70 -7.30 12.70 7.52
C LEU A 70 -6.61 13.09 8.83
N MET A 71 -7.17 12.66 9.96
CA MET A 71 -6.59 12.91 11.28
C MET A 71 -5.23 12.22 11.42
N SER A 72 -5.15 10.95 11.01
CA SER A 72 -3.90 10.20 10.92
C SER A 72 -2.85 10.98 10.14
N LEU A 73 -3.19 11.50 8.97
CA LEU A 73 -2.26 12.32 8.19
C LEU A 73 -1.87 13.62 8.88
N ALA A 74 -2.80 14.29 9.57
CA ALA A 74 -2.50 15.51 10.32
C ALA A 74 -1.50 15.24 11.46
N LEU A 75 -1.67 14.13 12.18
CA LEU A 75 -0.74 13.67 13.21
C LEU A 75 0.63 13.36 12.61
N LEU A 76 0.68 12.70 11.46
CA LEU A 76 1.95 12.44 10.76
C LEU A 76 2.65 13.75 10.36
N THR A 77 1.91 14.75 9.86
CA THR A 77 2.50 16.04 9.47
C THR A 77 3.12 16.81 10.63
N VAL A 78 2.54 16.72 11.83
CA VAL A 78 3.08 17.38 13.04
C VAL A 78 4.12 16.53 13.79
N GLY A 79 4.47 15.35 13.27
CA GLY A 79 5.47 14.47 13.87
C GLY A 79 4.97 13.75 15.12
N LEU A 80 3.73 13.26 15.09
CA LEU A 80 3.15 12.39 16.11
C LEU A 80 2.98 10.96 15.57
N ASN A 81 4.00 10.45 14.87
CA ASN A 81 3.94 9.20 14.08
C ASN A 81 3.76 7.94 14.93
N ARG A 82 4.16 8.01 16.22
CA ARG A 82 4.11 6.90 17.16
C ARG A 82 2.78 6.75 17.89
N THR A 83 1.84 7.66 17.68
CA THR A 83 0.51 7.55 18.29
C THR A 83 -0.33 6.49 17.55
N ALA A 84 -1.21 5.78 18.26
CA ALA A 84 -2.12 4.83 17.63
C ALA A 84 -2.96 5.47 16.50
N PRO A 85 -3.57 6.66 16.66
CA PRO A 85 -4.38 7.29 15.61
C PRO A 85 -3.55 7.70 14.38
N ALA A 86 -2.26 8.01 14.52
CA ALA A 86 -1.39 8.31 13.38
C ALA A 86 -1.24 7.12 12.41
N ASN A 87 -1.45 5.89 12.87
CA ASN A 87 -1.32 4.68 12.05
C ASN A 87 -2.62 4.28 11.33
N TYR A 88 -3.70 5.04 11.47
CA TYR A 88 -5.00 4.69 10.89
C TYR A 88 -5.01 4.70 9.35
N ALA A 89 -4.38 5.68 8.70
CA ALA A 89 -4.31 5.74 7.24
C ALA A 89 -3.54 4.52 6.67
N SER A 90 -2.47 4.13 7.34
CA SER A 90 -1.72 2.90 7.05
C SER A 90 -2.64 1.67 7.19
N LEU A 91 -3.38 1.52 8.29
CA LEU A 91 -4.34 0.42 8.48
C LEU A 91 -5.42 0.37 7.42
N ALA A 92 -6.01 1.51 7.06
CA ALA A 92 -7.03 1.57 6.00
C ALA A 92 -6.47 1.09 4.65
N THR A 93 -5.21 1.42 4.36
CA THR A 93 -4.53 0.95 3.14
C THR A 93 -4.25 -0.55 3.19
N LEU A 94 -3.80 -1.07 4.33
CA LEU A 94 -3.56 -2.50 4.53
C LEU A 94 -4.85 -3.31 4.39
N GLN A 95 -5.95 -2.83 4.95
CA GLN A 95 -7.27 -3.45 4.81
C GLN A 95 -7.62 -3.64 3.32
N ARG A 96 -7.56 -2.57 2.53
CA ARG A 96 -7.86 -2.61 1.09
C ARG A 96 -6.93 -3.53 0.32
N LEU A 97 -5.64 -3.53 0.67
CA LEU A 97 -4.67 -4.42 0.06
C LEU A 97 -5.00 -5.89 0.35
N LEU A 98 -5.36 -6.22 1.59
CA LEU A 98 -5.74 -7.58 1.97
C LEU A 98 -7.05 -8.04 1.32
N GLU A 99 -8.05 -7.16 1.21
CA GLU A 99 -9.28 -7.41 0.45
C GLU A 99 -8.95 -7.76 -1.01
N HIS A 100 -8.10 -6.96 -1.67
CA HIS A 100 -7.66 -7.21 -3.03
C HIS A 100 -6.82 -8.47 -3.20
N LEU A 101 -5.95 -8.78 -2.23
CA LEU A 101 -5.19 -10.02 -2.23
C LEU A 101 -6.18 -11.19 -2.19
N SER A 102 -7.07 -11.22 -1.20
CA SER A 102 -8.12 -12.23 -1.05
C SER A 102 -8.92 -12.45 -2.33
N GLU A 103 -9.42 -11.38 -2.98
CA GLU A 103 -10.13 -11.47 -4.26
C GLU A 103 -9.30 -12.07 -5.42
N SER A 104 -7.99 -11.82 -5.44
CA SER A 104 -7.13 -12.15 -6.58
C SER A 104 -6.52 -13.56 -6.51
N SER A 105 -6.38 -14.10 -5.29
CA SER A 105 -5.65 -15.35 -5.00
C SER A 105 -4.27 -15.47 -5.68
N THR A 106 -3.63 -14.34 -6.04
CA THR A 106 -2.39 -14.32 -6.84
C THR A 106 -1.25 -13.63 -6.08
N TYR A 107 -0.74 -14.32 -5.07
CA TYR A 107 0.30 -13.80 -4.18
C TYR A 107 1.19 -14.93 -3.64
N THR A 108 2.40 -14.56 -3.27
CA THR A 108 3.39 -15.41 -2.63
C THR A 108 3.53 -15.01 -1.16
N ASP A 109 4.11 -15.88 -0.32
CA ASP A 109 4.35 -15.53 1.09
C ASP A 109 5.26 -14.31 1.23
N ALA A 110 6.22 -14.15 0.31
CA ALA A 110 7.07 -12.95 0.25
C ALA A 110 6.30 -11.65 -0.05
N ASP A 111 5.13 -11.72 -0.70
CA ASP A 111 4.29 -10.53 -0.90
C ASP A 111 3.50 -10.15 0.37
N ILE A 112 3.33 -11.08 1.32
CA ILE A 112 2.53 -10.91 2.53
C ILE A 112 3.40 -10.56 3.75
N GLU A 113 4.64 -11.05 3.81
CA GLU A 113 5.55 -10.78 4.94
C GLU A 113 5.64 -9.29 5.30
N PRO A 114 5.76 -8.34 4.35
CA PRO A 114 5.76 -6.91 4.69
C PRO A 114 4.45 -6.45 5.37
N ILE A 115 3.31 -6.96 4.91
CA ILE A 115 1.98 -6.64 5.48
C ILE A 115 1.89 -7.17 6.90
N ARG A 116 2.32 -8.42 7.10
CA ARG A 116 2.40 -9.10 8.40
C ARG A 116 3.27 -8.33 9.38
N GLN A 117 4.44 -7.89 8.94
CA GLN A 117 5.35 -7.11 9.77
C GLN A 117 4.75 -5.75 10.15
N ARG A 118 4.11 -5.06 9.20
CA ARG A 118 3.48 -3.76 9.47
C ARG A 118 2.28 -3.88 10.42
N LEU A 119 1.43 -4.90 10.28
CA LEU A 119 0.32 -5.14 11.22
C LEU A 119 0.83 -5.44 12.64
N ARG A 120 1.90 -6.25 12.78
CA ARG A 120 2.54 -6.49 14.09
C ARG A 120 3.09 -5.20 14.71
N GLU A 121 3.72 -4.35 13.91
CA GLU A 121 4.23 -3.06 14.37
C GLU A 121 3.08 -2.17 14.89
N ILE A 122 2.03 -2.00 14.09
CA ILE A 122 0.86 -1.20 14.48
C ILE A 122 0.20 -1.78 15.73
N LYS A 123 0.08 -3.11 15.81
CA LYS A 123 -0.42 -3.79 17.01
C LYS A 123 0.40 -3.43 18.25
N SER A 124 1.73 -3.48 18.16
CA SER A 124 2.60 -3.10 19.28
C SER A 124 2.48 -1.62 19.68
N ILE A 125 2.19 -0.73 18.72
CA ILE A 125 1.93 0.69 18.98
C ILE A 125 0.62 0.84 19.74
N VAL A 126 -0.44 0.19 19.28
CA VAL A 126 -1.78 0.24 19.89
C VAL A 126 -1.76 -0.36 21.30
N GLU A 127 -1.07 -1.49 21.50
CA GLU A 127 -0.91 -2.11 22.82
C GLU A 127 -0.18 -1.17 23.79
N ARG A 128 0.89 -0.49 23.34
CA ARG A 128 1.60 0.49 24.16
C ARG A 128 0.71 1.69 24.51
N SER A 129 0.01 2.27 23.53
CA SER A 129 -0.88 3.40 23.75
C SER A 129 -2.08 3.07 24.66
N ARG A 130 -2.45 1.78 24.78
CA ARG A 130 -3.48 1.31 25.72
C ARG A 130 -2.94 1.20 27.14
N ASP A 131 -1.72 0.70 27.29
CA ASP A 131 -1.11 0.42 28.59
C ASP A 131 -0.45 1.69 29.21
N GLU A 132 -0.31 2.77 28.43
CA GLU A 132 0.05 4.12 28.90
C GLU A 132 -1.08 4.70 29.76
N THR A 133 -1.06 4.37 31.06
CA THR A 133 -1.93 4.95 32.08
C THR A 133 -1.25 6.15 32.73
N ASP A 134 -1.62 7.35 32.31
CA ASP A 134 -1.51 8.62 33.06
C ASP A 134 -0.13 9.01 33.63
N GLU A 135 0.59 9.89 32.94
CA GLU A 135 1.39 10.96 33.60
C GLU A 135 1.31 12.31 32.86
N ASP A 136 1.01 12.33 31.55
CA ASP A 136 0.72 13.54 30.78
C ASP A 136 -0.65 13.38 30.08
N ASP A 137 -1.50 14.41 30.06
CA ASP A 137 -2.76 14.52 29.31
C ASP A 137 -2.54 14.37 27.78
N ASP A 138 -2.05 13.22 27.31
CA ASP A 138 -1.90 12.98 25.87
C ASP A 138 -3.26 12.61 25.30
N ASP A 139 -3.97 13.62 24.78
CA ASP A 139 -5.37 13.52 24.34
C ASP A 139 -5.61 12.38 23.31
N PHE A 140 -4.53 11.90 22.65
CA PHE A 140 -4.54 10.86 21.61
C PHE A 140 -4.69 9.41 22.09
N THR A 141 -4.65 9.13 23.40
CA THR A 141 -4.75 7.76 23.98
C THR A 141 -6.16 7.39 24.47
N SER A 142 -7.18 8.18 24.13
CA SER A 142 -8.59 7.95 24.57
C SER A 142 -9.03 6.49 24.38
N PRO A 143 -9.59 5.83 25.40
CA PRO A 143 -9.99 4.41 25.34
C PRO A 143 -10.92 4.10 24.17
N GLU A 144 -11.85 5.02 23.85
CA GLU A 144 -12.81 4.92 22.76
C GLU A 144 -12.14 4.93 21.39
N ILE A 145 -11.09 5.76 21.24
CA ILE A 145 -10.29 5.85 20.02
C ILE A 145 -9.46 4.57 19.84
N ILE A 146 -8.76 4.15 20.90
CA ILE A 146 -7.97 2.91 20.90
C ILE A 146 -8.86 1.72 20.54
N ARG A 147 -10.04 1.61 21.13
CA ARG A 147 -11.00 0.53 20.84
C ARG A 147 -11.41 0.49 19.36
N LEU A 148 -11.66 1.63 18.73
CA LEU A 148 -11.99 1.68 17.29
C LEU A 148 -10.82 1.24 16.41
N ILE A 149 -9.60 1.62 16.78
CA ILE A 149 -8.38 1.22 16.06
C ILE A 149 -8.13 -0.27 16.24
N GLU A 150 -8.30 -0.81 17.44
CA GLU A 150 -8.22 -2.26 17.74
C GLU A 150 -9.25 -3.05 16.91
N GLN A 151 -10.49 -2.55 16.77
CA GLN A 151 -11.52 -3.18 15.93
C GLN A 151 -11.08 -3.26 14.47
N LYS A 152 -10.54 -2.17 13.91
CA LYS A 152 -10.05 -2.14 12.53
C LYS A 152 -8.82 -3.04 12.36
N LEU A 153 -7.90 -3.03 13.33
CA LEU A 153 -6.73 -3.91 13.35
C LEU A 153 -7.14 -5.39 13.38
N ALA A 154 -8.08 -5.77 14.24
CA ALA A 154 -8.61 -7.14 14.31
C ALA A 154 -9.27 -7.58 13.00
N HIS A 155 -9.96 -6.67 12.31
CA HIS A 155 -10.51 -6.93 10.99
C HIS A 155 -9.39 -7.19 9.96
N CYS A 156 -8.34 -6.36 9.93
CA CYS A 156 -7.17 -6.60 9.09
C CYS A 156 -6.48 -7.93 9.41
N ASP A 157 -6.32 -8.28 10.69
CA ASP A 157 -5.73 -9.56 11.10
C ASP A 157 -6.57 -10.76 10.61
N GLY A 158 -7.91 -10.67 10.67
CA GLY A 158 -8.81 -11.70 10.13
C GLY A 158 -8.70 -11.86 8.62
N LEU A 159 -8.57 -10.75 7.88
CA LEU A 159 -8.30 -10.78 6.43
C LEU A 159 -6.93 -11.41 6.13
N LEU A 160 -5.90 -11.04 6.89
CA LEU A 160 -4.55 -11.62 6.76
C LEU A 160 -4.58 -13.13 6.99
N GLN A 161 -5.24 -13.61 8.06
CA GLN A 161 -5.38 -15.04 8.33
C GLN A 161 -6.08 -15.78 7.18
N THR A 162 -7.11 -15.17 6.59
CA THR A 162 -7.81 -15.75 5.42
C THR A 162 -6.86 -15.88 4.22
N VAL A 163 -6.07 -14.84 3.94
CA VAL A 163 -5.07 -14.83 2.87
C VAL A 163 -3.97 -15.86 3.15
N GLU A 164 -3.49 -15.97 4.38
CA GLU A 164 -2.43 -16.93 4.77
C GLU A 164 -2.89 -18.39 4.71
N ALA A 165 -4.11 -18.68 5.18
CA ALA A 165 -4.69 -20.02 5.12
C ALA A 165 -4.78 -20.55 3.67
N SER A 166 -5.02 -19.65 2.71
CA SER A 166 -5.05 -20.02 1.28
C SER A 166 -3.68 -20.43 0.72
N ILE A 167 -2.57 -20.00 1.34
CA ILE A 167 -1.21 -20.39 0.96
C ILE A 167 -0.81 -21.70 1.64
N GLN A 168 -1.07 -21.81 2.94
CA GLN A 168 -0.62 -22.94 3.76
C GLN A 168 -1.28 -24.28 3.38
N ALA A 169 -2.32 -24.26 2.56
CA ALA A 169 -2.98 -25.46 2.04
C ALA A 169 -2.15 -26.28 1.03
N LEU A 170 -0.89 -25.91 0.75
CA LEU A 170 -0.05 -26.54 -0.27
C LEU A 170 1.07 -27.42 0.33
N SER A 171 1.36 -28.56 -0.31
CA SER A 171 2.57 -29.34 0.01
C SER A 171 3.83 -28.52 -0.27
N PRO A 172 4.88 -28.58 0.57
CA PRO A 172 6.16 -27.90 0.34
C PRO A 172 6.79 -28.21 -1.02
N GLU A 173 6.54 -29.40 -1.58
CA GLU A 173 7.05 -29.81 -2.89
C GLU A 173 6.41 -29.04 -4.06
N LEU A 174 5.17 -28.57 -3.90
CA LEU A 174 4.46 -27.79 -4.93
C LEU A 174 4.70 -26.28 -4.81
N GLU A 175 5.28 -25.82 -3.70
CA GLU A 175 5.44 -24.39 -3.43
C GLU A 175 6.32 -23.67 -4.48
N PRO A 176 7.48 -24.22 -4.91
CA PRO A 176 8.29 -23.60 -5.96
C PRO A 176 7.52 -23.49 -7.28
N LEU A 177 6.68 -24.48 -7.59
CA LEU A 177 5.87 -24.51 -8.78
C LEU A 177 4.74 -23.48 -8.71
N ARG A 178 4.05 -23.38 -7.57
CA ARG A 178 3.04 -22.35 -7.31
C ARG A 178 3.64 -20.96 -7.49
N GLN A 179 4.80 -20.69 -6.89
CA GLN A 179 5.51 -19.42 -7.03
C GLN A 179 5.81 -19.09 -8.50
N LYS A 180 6.32 -20.07 -9.25
CA LYS A 180 6.60 -19.92 -10.69
C LYS A 180 5.35 -19.58 -11.50
N LEU A 181 4.22 -20.24 -11.23
CA LEU A 181 2.95 -19.97 -11.91
C LEU A 181 2.37 -18.61 -11.53
N VAL A 182 2.50 -18.18 -10.26
CA VAL A 182 2.09 -16.83 -9.81
C VAL A 182 2.89 -15.76 -10.56
N LEU A 183 4.20 -15.95 -10.70
CA LEU A 183 5.07 -15.03 -11.45
C LEU A 183 4.73 -15.01 -12.95
N LEU A 184 4.53 -16.18 -13.58
CA LEU A 184 4.09 -16.25 -14.98
C LEU A 184 2.75 -15.54 -15.18
N ARG A 185 1.78 -15.73 -14.28
CA ARG A 185 0.50 -15.03 -14.33
C ARG A 185 0.69 -13.51 -14.29
N ARG A 186 1.54 -13.02 -13.39
CA ARG A 186 1.86 -11.58 -13.27
C ARG A 186 2.48 -11.04 -14.55
N GLU A 187 3.37 -11.82 -15.18
CA GLU A 187 4.01 -11.45 -16.43
C GLU A 187 3.02 -11.42 -17.61
N ILE A 188 2.15 -12.44 -17.72
CA ILE A 188 1.07 -12.49 -18.72
C ILE A 188 0.17 -11.25 -18.58
N MET A 189 -0.26 -10.92 -17.36
CA MET A 189 -1.07 -9.72 -17.12
C MET A 189 -0.33 -8.43 -17.43
N SER A 190 0.95 -8.33 -17.05
CA SER A 190 1.80 -7.17 -17.30
C SER A 190 2.01 -6.91 -18.78
N VAL A 191 2.25 -7.96 -19.57
CA VAL A 191 2.43 -7.87 -21.02
C VAL A 191 1.09 -7.59 -21.70
N GLY A 192 0.05 -8.36 -21.33
CA GLY A 192 -1.29 -8.27 -21.91
C GLY A 192 -1.90 -6.90 -21.74
N SER A 193 -1.79 -6.28 -20.56
CA SER A 193 -2.47 -5.02 -20.23
C SER A 193 -1.83 -3.76 -20.82
N LYS A 194 -0.74 -3.88 -21.60
CA LYS A 194 -0.02 -2.72 -22.16
C LYS A 194 -0.83 -2.03 -23.27
N PRO A 195 -0.72 -0.70 -23.41
CA PRO A 195 -1.23 -0.02 -24.60
C PRO A 195 -0.55 -0.58 -25.85
N ASN A 196 -1.32 -0.75 -26.94
CA ASN A 196 -0.84 -1.31 -28.20
C ASN A 196 -0.25 -2.73 -28.08
N PHE A 197 -0.84 -3.56 -27.22
CA PHE A 197 -0.43 -4.95 -27.03
C PHE A 197 -0.36 -5.75 -28.34
N ASN A 198 0.69 -6.56 -28.49
CA ASN A 198 0.85 -7.51 -29.58
C ASN A 198 0.82 -8.96 -29.03
N PRO A 199 -0.10 -9.82 -29.48
CA PRO A 199 -0.19 -11.22 -29.08
C PRO A 199 1.12 -12.02 -29.21
N SER A 200 2.00 -11.65 -30.15
CA SER A 200 3.29 -12.34 -30.31
C SER A 200 4.18 -12.30 -29.07
N LEU A 201 3.99 -11.29 -28.20
CA LEU A 201 4.75 -11.12 -26.96
C LEU A 201 4.42 -12.20 -25.91
N LEU A 202 3.30 -12.91 -26.04
CA LEU A 202 2.91 -13.99 -25.12
C LEU A 202 3.54 -15.34 -25.46
N ARG A 203 4.14 -15.50 -26.65
CA ARG A 203 4.74 -16.79 -27.08
C ARG A 203 5.76 -17.38 -26.09
N PRO A 204 6.74 -16.59 -25.56
CA PRO A 204 7.70 -17.12 -24.58
C PRO A 204 7.05 -17.59 -23.28
N LEU A 205 5.96 -16.92 -22.87
CA LEU A 205 5.20 -17.27 -21.66
C LEU A 205 4.39 -18.54 -21.88
N GLN A 206 3.78 -18.70 -23.05
CA GLN A 206 3.08 -19.91 -23.45
C GLN A 206 4.02 -21.13 -23.49
N GLU A 207 5.24 -20.98 -24.02
CA GLU A 207 6.25 -22.03 -24.00
C GLU A 207 6.67 -22.40 -22.57
N SER A 208 6.79 -21.41 -21.69
CA SER A 208 7.12 -21.64 -20.27
C SER A 208 6.02 -22.41 -19.53
N LEU A 209 4.74 -22.15 -19.83
CA LEU A 209 3.61 -22.94 -19.31
C LEU A 209 3.64 -24.37 -19.84
N ARG A 210 3.89 -24.57 -21.15
CA ARG A 210 4.02 -25.93 -21.73
C ARG A 210 5.15 -26.73 -21.09
N LYS A 211 6.27 -26.09 -20.75
CA LYS A 211 7.37 -26.74 -20.01
C LYS A 211 6.92 -27.18 -18.62
N ILE A 212 6.13 -26.37 -17.92
CA ILE A 212 5.54 -26.76 -16.63
C ILE A 212 4.58 -27.94 -16.82
N GLU A 213 3.75 -27.92 -17.86
CA GLU A 213 2.81 -29.01 -18.12
C GLU A 213 3.49 -30.34 -18.43
N SER A 214 4.65 -30.30 -19.08
CA SER A 214 5.43 -31.50 -19.38
C SER A 214 5.93 -32.25 -18.14
N SER A 215 5.88 -31.62 -16.95
CA SER A 215 6.21 -32.30 -15.69
C SER A 215 5.00 -32.99 -15.03
N ARG A 216 3.81 -32.93 -15.64
CA ARG A 216 2.62 -33.66 -15.16
C ARG A 216 2.65 -35.11 -15.68
N ASN A 217 2.10 -36.03 -14.90
CA ASN A 217 1.89 -37.41 -15.34
C ASN A 217 0.72 -37.51 -16.34
N VAL A 218 0.43 -38.73 -16.80
CA VAL A 218 -0.65 -39.03 -17.76
C VAL A 218 -2.05 -38.62 -17.25
N ASP A 219 -2.24 -38.59 -15.93
CA ASP A 219 -3.50 -38.19 -15.28
C ASP A 219 -3.58 -36.67 -15.05
N GLY A 220 -2.56 -35.91 -15.46
CA GLY A 220 -2.48 -34.47 -15.20
C GLY A 220 -2.15 -34.13 -13.74
N LEU A 221 -1.45 -34.98 -13.01
CA LEU A 221 -0.99 -34.69 -11.65
C LEU A 221 0.48 -34.33 -11.64
N PHE A 222 0.86 -33.36 -10.83
CA PHE A 222 2.27 -33.06 -10.56
C PHE A 222 2.86 -34.13 -9.64
N VAL A 223 4.03 -34.64 -9.98
CA VAL A 223 4.68 -35.73 -9.25
C VAL A 223 5.88 -35.22 -8.44
N GLY A 224 6.11 -35.84 -7.29
CA GLY A 224 7.26 -35.58 -6.43
C GLY A 224 8.54 -36.20 -6.99
N SER A 225 9.66 -36.03 -6.27
CA SER A 225 10.95 -36.61 -6.66
C SER A 225 10.95 -38.15 -6.69
N ASP A 226 10.01 -38.76 -5.98
CA ASP A 226 9.78 -40.21 -5.93
C ASP A 226 8.92 -40.72 -7.11
N GLY A 227 8.43 -39.83 -7.98
CA GLY A 227 7.58 -40.15 -9.12
C GLY A 227 6.10 -40.37 -8.76
N ASN A 228 5.72 -40.24 -7.48
CA ASN A 228 4.34 -40.39 -7.06
C ASN A 228 3.60 -39.04 -7.11
N PRO A 229 2.26 -39.04 -7.32
CA PRO A 229 1.48 -37.81 -7.27
C PRO A 229 1.55 -37.14 -5.89
N ILE A 230 1.81 -35.83 -5.88
CA ILE A 230 1.83 -35.05 -4.63
C ILE A 230 0.39 -34.95 -4.09
N ALA A 231 0.18 -35.34 -2.84
CA ALA A 231 -1.15 -35.55 -2.26
C ALA A 231 -1.96 -34.25 -2.06
N HIS A 232 -1.33 -33.16 -1.63
CA HIS A 232 -2.00 -31.91 -1.26
C HIS A 232 -1.59 -30.76 -2.18
N GLY A 233 -2.57 -29.95 -2.61
CA GLY A 233 -2.34 -28.73 -3.40
C GLY A 233 -2.44 -28.87 -4.93
N GLN A 234 -2.71 -30.07 -5.45
CA GLN A 234 -2.87 -30.31 -6.91
C GLN A 234 -3.92 -29.40 -7.54
N ALA A 235 -5.12 -29.34 -6.93
CA ALA A 235 -6.22 -28.53 -7.45
C ALA A 235 -5.86 -27.05 -7.54
N THR A 236 -5.14 -26.52 -6.55
CA THR A 236 -4.68 -25.13 -6.51
C THR A 236 -3.73 -24.80 -7.64
N VAL A 237 -2.70 -25.64 -7.85
CA VAL A 237 -1.69 -25.44 -8.89
C VAL A 237 -2.29 -25.63 -10.28
N ASN A 238 -3.12 -26.65 -10.47
CA ASN A 238 -3.82 -26.89 -11.74
C ASN A 238 -4.78 -25.75 -12.08
N GLY A 239 -5.56 -25.26 -11.10
CA GLY A 239 -6.43 -24.11 -11.30
C GLY A 239 -5.66 -22.84 -11.64
N LEU A 240 -4.46 -22.64 -11.08
CA LEU A 240 -3.61 -21.50 -11.43
C LEU A 240 -3.03 -21.63 -12.84
N LEU A 241 -2.59 -22.83 -13.23
CA LEU A 241 -2.13 -23.13 -14.58
C LEU A 241 -3.23 -22.85 -15.63
N GLU A 242 -4.45 -23.29 -15.36
CA GLU A 242 -5.60 -23.06 -16.25
C GLU A 242 -5.96 -21.57 -16.35
N LYS A 243 -5.90 -20.84 -15.23
CA LYS A 243 -6.04 -19.37 -15.23
C LYS A 243 -5.00 -18.71 -16.13
N CYS A 244 -3.74 -19.17 -16.13
CA CYS A 244 -2.71 -18.63 -17.01
C CYS A 244 -3.02 -18.87 -18.51
N HIS A 245 -3.47 -20.07 -18.87
CA HIS A 245 -3.88 -20.38 -20.26
C HIS A 245 -5.09 -19.59 -20.71
N THR A 246 -6.08 -19.44 -19.84
CA THR A 246 -7.28 -18.64 -20.09
C THR A 246 -6.87 -17.21 -20.42
N LEU A 247 -6.00 -16.59 -19.60
CA LEU A 247 -5.49 -15.25 -19.86
C LEU A 247 -4.79 -15.12 -21.22
N ILE A 248 -3.90 -16.07 -21.57
CA ILE A 248 -3.20 -16.03 -22.86
C ILE A 248 -4.20 -16.12 -24.02
N THR A 249 -5.21 -16.97 -23.90
CA THR A 249 -6.24 -17.17 -24.90
C THR A 249 -7.08 -15.91 -25.06
N ASP A 250 -7.55 -15.33 -23.96
CA ASP A 250 -8.36 -14.10 -23.94
C ASP A 250 -7.60 -12.92 -24.56
N PHE A 251 -6.34 -12.71 -24.16
CA PHE A 251 -5.53 -11.64 -24.73
C PHE A 251 -5.27 -11.83 -26.22
N SER A 252 -5.06 -13.08 -26.67
CA SER A 252 -4.86 -13.39 -28.08
C SER A 252 -6.13 -13.16 -28.90
N ALA A 253 -7.30 -13.46 -28.34
CA ALA A 253 -8.60 -13.29 -28.99
C ALA A 253 -9.06 -11.82 -29.04
N ALA A 254 -8.54 -10.94 -28.18
CA ALA A 254 -8.95 -9.54 -28.12
C ALA A 254 -8.45 -8.67 -29.29
N HIS A 255 -7.54 -9.16 -30.14
CA HIS A 255 -7.00 -8.44 -31.33
C HIS A 255 -6.55 -6.98 -31.09
N GLY A 256 -6.13 -6.65 -29.86
CA GLY A 256 -5.65 -5.31 -29.48
C GLY A 256 -6.70 -4.39 -28.87
N ASP A 257 -7.99 -4.72 -28.95
CA ASP A 257 -9.07 -3.99 -28.27
C ASP A 257 -9.53 -4.80 -27.06
N GLN A 258 -8.91 -4.57 -25.90
CA GLN A 258 -9.05 -5.45 -24.74
C GLN A 258 -10.10 -5.00 -23.72
N VAL A 259 -10.59 -3.77 -23.87
CA VAL A 259 -11.50 -3.11 -22.93
C VAL A 259 -12.62 -2.46 -23.72
N ASP A 260 -13.85 -2.72 -23.30
CA ASP A 260 -15.03 -2.14 -23.95
C ASP A 260 -15.04 -0.61 -23.83
N GLU A 261 -15.63 0.07 -24.83
CA GLU A 261 -15.63 1.54 -24.96
C GLU A 261 -16.09 2.26 -23.68
N GLU A 262 -17.11 1.73 -23.02
CA GLU A 262 -17.69 2.31 -21.80
C GLU A 262 -16.73 2.27 -20.60
N LEU A 263 -15.77 1.34 -20.62
CA LEU A 263 -14.77 1.15 -19.58
C LEU A 263 -13.42 1.82 -19.91
N LYS A 264 -13.23 2.29 -21.15
CA LYS A 264 -12.00 2.99 -21.56
C LYS A 264 -11.66 4.20 -20.67
N PRO A 265 -12.61 5.03 -20.20
CA PRO A 265 -12.30 6.12 -19.29
C PRO A 265 -11.66 5.65 -17.98
N VAL A 266 -12.14 4.54 -17.41
CA VAL A 266 -11.59 3.95 -16.18
C VAL A 266 -10.22 3.33 -16.46
N TYR A 267 -10.07 2.62 -17.59
CA TYR A 267 -8.80 2.05 -18.02
C TYR A 267 -7.72 3.13 -18.18
N SER A 268 -8.02 4.22 -18.88
CA SER A 268 -7.09 5.33 -19.08
C SER A 268 -6.66 5.98 -17.77
N GLN A 269 -7.60 6.21 -16.85
CA GLN A 269 -7.30 6.74 -15.51
C GLN A 269 -6.38 5.81 -14.73
N LEU A 270 -6.63 4.49 -14.75
CA LEU A 270 -5.80 3.51 -14.07
C LEU A 270 -4.40 3.40 -14.69
N VAL A 271 -4.27 3.48 -16.01
CA VAL A 271 -2.97 3.48 -16.71
C VAL A 271 -2.17 4.74 -16.34
N GLU A 272 -2.80 5.91 -16.36
CA GLU A 272 -2.15 7.17 -16.01
C GLU A 272 -1.70 7.19 -14.54
N LEU A 273 -2.58 6.77 -13.63
CA LEU A 273 -2.28 6.66 -12.21
C LEU A 273 -1.14 5.65 -11.97
N LYS A 274 -1.18 4.48 -12.61
CA LYS A 274 -0.11 3.49 -12.54
C LYS A 274 1.22 4.08 -13.00
N ASN A 275 1.26 4.73 -14.15
CA ASN A 275 2.51 5.30 -14.68
C ASN A 275 3.06 6.39 -13.76
N THR A 276 2.19 7.23 -13.20
CA THR A 276 2.57 8.24 -12.20
C THR A 276 3.18 7.58 -10.96
N LEU A 277 2.51 6.58 -10.41
CA LEU A 277 3.00 5.83 -9.24
C LEU A 277 4.30 5.07 -9.51
N GLU A 278 4.47 4.47 -10.69
CA GLU A 278 5.71 3.80 -11.10
C GLU A 278 6.86 4.81 -11.24
N ASN A 279 6.60 5.99 -11.80
CA ASN A 279 7.59 7.06 -11.86
C ASN A 279 7.99 7.51 -10.45
N LEU A 280 7.02 7.74 -9.56
CA LEU A 280 7.28 8.07 -8.15
C LEU A 280 8.11 7.00 -7.43
N LEU A 281 7.82 5.72 -7.68
CA LEU A 281 8.58 4.59 -7.13
C LEU A 281 10.03 4.56 -7.62
N VAL A 282 10.33 5.14 -8.78
CA VAL A 282 11.69 5.22 -9.32
C VAL A 282 12.38 6.51 -8.88
N THR A 283 11.72 7.67 -8.99
CA THR A 283 12.35 8.98 -8.84
C THR A 283 12.26 9.57 -7.45
N HIS A 284 11.23 9.20 -6.68
CA HIS A 284 10.89 9.86 -5.40
C HIS A 284 10.68 8.88 -4.24
N ARG A 285 11.03 7.60 -4.42
CA ARG A 285 10.79 6.51 -3.46
C ARG A 285 11.14 6.87 -2.02
N TRP A 286 12.27 7.54 -1.84
CA TRP A 286 12.86 7.86 -0.52
C TRP A 286 12.48 9.24 -0.03
N THR A 287 11.90 10.08 -0.89
CA THR A 287 11.60 11.50 -0.58
C THR A 287 10.11 11.74 -0.34
N LEU A 288 9.27 10.73 -0.62
CA LEU A 288 7.82 10.80 -0.47
C LEU A 288 7.42 10.53 0.97
N ARG A 289 6.48 11.32 1.46
CA ARG A 289 5.81 11.10 2.74
C ARG A 289 4.51 10.35 2.53
N GLU A 290 4.04 9.66 3.57
CA GLU A 290 2.71 9.03 3.58
C GLU A 290 1.59 10.05 3.23
N THR A 291 1.74 11.29 3.67
CA THR A 291 0.79 12.39 3.41
C THR A 291 0.73 12.82 1.94
N ASP A 292 1.83 12.67 1.20
CA ASP A 292 1.92 12.95 -0.25
C ASP A 292 1.22 11.86 -1.07
N LEU A 293 1.20 10.62 -0.55
CA LEU A 293 0.56 9.47 -1.20
C LEU A 293 -0.97 9.49 -1.09
N TYR A 294 -1.52 10.21 -0.12
CA TYR A 294 -2.96 10.26 0.14
C TYR A 294 -3.81 10.68 -1.06
N PHE A 295 -3.33 11.64 -1.85
CA PHE A 295 -4.06 12.09 -3.04
C PHE A 295 -4.24 10.95 -4.04
N TYR A 296 -3.21 10.11 -4.21
CA TYR A 296 -3.28 8.93 -5.07
C TYR A 296 -4.14 7.82 -4.46
N GLN A 297 -4.06 7.61 -3.14
CA GLN A 297 -4.93 6.67 -2.42
C GLN A 297 -6.41 7.01 -2.62
N LYS A 298 -6.80 8.29 -2.46
CA LYS A 298 -8.19 8.71 -2.64
C LYS A 298 -8.67 8.64 -4.09
N GLN A 299 -7.81 8.95 -5.05
CA GLN A 299 -8.14 8.73 -6.46
C GLN A 299 -8.37 7.24 -6.76
N LEU A 300 -7.48 6.38 -6.26
CA LEU A 300 -7.58 4.94 -6.45
C LEU A 300 -8.84 4.37 -5.78
N GLN A 301 -9.14 4.82 -4.56
CA GLN A 301 -10.34 4.44 -3.83
C GLN A 301 -11.61 4.87 -4.58
N LYS A 302 -11.64 6.08 -5.13
CA LYS A 302 -12.76 6.55 -5.94
C LYS A 302 -13.01 5.67 -7.17
N ILE A 303 -11.93 5.18 -7.81
CA ILE A 303 -12.04 4.23 -8.92
C ILE A 303 -12.54 2.89 -8.39
N ASP A 304 -12.00 2.41 -7.28
CA ASP A 304 -12.40 1.15 -6.65
C ASP A 304 -13.89 1.12 -6.29
N ASP A 305 -14.42 2.22 -5.74
CA ASP A 305 -15.82 2.41 -5.36
C ASP A 305 -16.78 2.41 -6.56
N MET A 306 -16.29 2.49 -7.80
CA MET A 306 -17.11 2.30 -9.00
C MET A 306 -17.51 0.84 -9.23
N ARG A 307 -16.87 -0.11 -8.51
CA ARG A 307 -17.19 -1.53 -8.60
C ARG A 307 -18.45 -1.86 -7.80
N VAL A 308 -19.34 -2.65 -8.38
CA VAL A 308 -20.48 -3.25 -7.68
C VAL A 308 -20.30 -4.76 -7.73
N ASN A 309 -20.26 -5.41 -6.56
CA ASN A 309 -19.99 -6.85 -6.41
C ASN A 309 -18.69 -7.30 -7.13
N GLY A 310 -17.64 -6.47 -7.05
CA GLY A 310 -16.33 -6.77 -7.64
C GLY A 310 -16.21 -6.52 -9.14
N VAL A 311 -17.25 -5.99 -9.80
CA VAL A 311 -17.31 -5.74 -11.25
C VAL A 311 -17.48 -4.25 -11.54
N PHE A 312 -16.70 -3.70 -12.46
CA PHE A 312 -16.90 -2.36 -13.01
C PHE A 312 -18.13 -2.36 -13.91
N GLN A 313 -19.14 -1.59 -13.51
CA GLN A 313 -20.34 -1.40 -14.31
C GLN A 313 -20.05 -0.37 -15.41
N PRO A 314 -20.61 -0.52 -16.62
CA PRO A 314 -20.70 0.57 -17.55
C PRO A 314 -21.33 1.79 -16.88
N HIS A 315 -20.89 3.00 -17.24
CA HIS A 315 -21.69 4.17 -16.88
C HIS A 315 -23.08 3.97 -17.46
N ALA A 316 -24.06 3.73 -16.58
CA ALA A 316 -25.46 3.66 -16.97
C ALA A 316 -25.74 4.91 -17.80
N THR A 317 -25.98 4.73 -19.11
CA THR A 317 -26.68 5.75 -19.85
C THR A 317 -27.99 5.95 -19.08
N ALA A 318 -28.21 7.18 -18.63
CA ALA A 318 -29.41 7.54 -17.90
C ALA A 318 -30.61 7.42 -18.85
N THR A 319 -31.10 6.20 -19.07
CA THR A 319 -32.47 5.94 -19.46
C THR A 319 -33.20 5.61 -18.18
N ALA A 320 -33.85 6.64 -17.65
CA ALA A 320 -34.84 6.51 -16.61
C ALA A 320 -35.88 5.45 -16.99
N THR A 321 -36.03 4.46 -16.12
CA THR A 321 -37.35 3.96 -15.77
C THR A 321 -37.38 3.83 -14.26
N ASP A 322 -38.08 4.78 -13.64
CA ASP A 322 -38.57 4.66 -12.27
C ASP A 322 -39.25 3.29 -12.10
N SER A 323 -38.76 2.52 -11.15
CA SER A 323 -39.60 1.54 -10.46
C SER A 323 -39.17 1.47 -9.01
N THR A 324 -39.86 2.25 -8.20
CA THR A 324 -40.02 2.09 -6.76
C THR A 324 -40.26 0.62 -6.39
N ALA A 325 -39.40 0.04 -5.55
CA ALA A 325 -39.73 -1.13 -4.76
C ALA A 325 -38.94 -1.13 -3.44
N THR A 326 -39.70 -0.86 -2.38
CA THR A 326 -39.42 -1.01 -0.96
C THR A 326 -39.23 -2.49 -0.56
N GLY A 327 -38.40 -2.75 0.45
CA GLY A 327 -38.42 -3.96 1.30
C GLY A 327 -37.12 -4.76 1.23
N THR A 328 -36.26 -4.75 2.25
CA THR A 328 -36.25 -5.50 3.54
C THR A 328 -34.98 -6.36 3.60
N ALA A 329 -34.23 -6.21 4.67
CA ALA A 329 -32.98 -6.92 4.96
C ALA A 329 -33.21 -8.38 5.33
N THR A 330 -32.33 -9.30 4.90
CA THR A 330 -32.00 -10.53 5.64
C THR A 330 -30.64 -11.11 5.20
N GLU A 331 -29.73 -11.18 6.19
CA GLU A 331 -28.72 -12.20 6.52
C GLU A 331 -27.57 -12.65 5.59
N LEU A 332 -26.43 -12.73 6.28
CA LEU A 332 -25.17 -13.41 6.01
C LEU A 332 -25.33 -14.88 5.61
N ALA A 333 -24.57 -15.30 4.59
CA ALA A 333 -23.88 -16.59 4.60
C ALA A 333 -22.68 -16.53 3.64
N ALA A 334 -21.50 -16.73 4.21
CA ALA A 334 -20.31 -17.11 3.46
C ALA A 334 -20.50 -18.53 2.94
N ASP A 335 -20.31 -18.75 1.64
CA ASP A 335 -19.98 -20.09 1.16
C ASP A 335 -19.02 -20.02 -0.03
N SER A 336 -17.93 -20.73 0.14
CA SER A 336 -16.90 -20.99 -0.85
C SER A 336 -17.33 -22.14 -1.74
N ALA A 337 -17.58 -21.91 -3.03
CA ALA A 337 -17.39 -22.95 -4.05
C ALA A 337 -17.43 -22.36 -5.47
N ALA A 338 -16.40 -22.69 -6.24
CA ALA A 338 -16.49 -22.74 -7.68
C ALA A 338 -17.61 -23.69 -8.09
N GLY A 339 -18.54 -23.21 -8.92
CA GLY A 339 -19.63 -24.02 -9.44
C GLY A 339 -20.55 -23.17 -10.30
N SER A 340 -20.45 -23.37 -11.61
CA SER A 340 -21.30 -22.79 -12.64
C SER A 340 -22.79 -22.88 -12.26
N GLY A 341 -23.45 -21.72 -12.10
CA GLY A 341 -24.87 -21.62 -11.82
C GLY A 341 -25.37 -20.21 -12.13
N SER A 342 -25.76 -20.00 -13.39
CA SER A 342 -26.32 -18.77 -13.95
C SER A 342 -27.38 -18.10 -13.07
N ALA A 343 -27.03 -16.97 -12.46
CA ALA A 343 -27.98 -15.89 -12.12
C ALA A 343 -27.98 -14.91 -13.30
N GLY A 344 -29.11 -14.82 -14.01
CA GLY A 344 -29.28 -14.21 -15.34
C GLY A 344 -29.16 -12.68 -15.40
N GLY A 345 -27.98 -12.15 -15.06
CA GLY A 345 -27.55 -10.82 -15.50
C GLY A 345 -26.83 -10.90 -16.86
N PRO A 346 -26.72 -9.77 -17.60
CA PRO A 346 -25.82 -9.72 -18.75
C PRO A 346 -24.39 -10.07 -18.32
N PRO A 347 -23.61 -10.76 -19.18
CA PRO A 347 -22.21 -11.04 -18.88
C PRO A 347 -21.45 -9.74 -18.58
N PRO A 348 -20.48 -9.76 -17.66
CA PRO A 348 -19.73 -8.55 -17.32
C PRO A 348 -19.02 -8.01 -18.57
N PRO A 349 -18.91 -6.66 -18.72
CA PRO A 349 -18.26 -6.07 -19.89
C PRO A 349 -16.81 -6.53 -20.02
N ARG A 350 -16.31 -6.67 -21.24
CA ARG A 350 -14.94 -7.12 -21.49
C ARG A 350 -13.94 -6.07 -20.99
N GLY A 351 -12.85 -6.56 -20.39
CA GLY A 351 -11.79 -5.72 -19.82
C GLY A 351 -11.75 -5.71 -18.28
N GLN A 352 -12.71 -6.33 -17.57
CA GLN A 352 -12.70 -6.42 -16.10
C GLN A 352 -11.36 -6.90 -15.54
N THR A 353 -10.83 -7.99 -16.09
CA THR A 353 -9.58 -8.61 -15.61
C THR A 353 -8.39 -7.65 -15.70
N ILE A 354 -8.34 -6.81 -16.74
CA ILE A 354 -7.30 -5.80 -16.95
C ILE A 354 -7.48 -4.65 -15.97
N LEU A 355 -8.70 -4.13 -15.82
CA LEU A 355 -9.00 -3.07 -14.86
C LEU A 355 -8.64 -3.49 -13.44
N LEU A 356 -9.06 -4.68 -13.02
CA LEU A 356 -8.74 -5.23 -11.70
C LEU A 356 -7.24 -5.45 -11.53
N TYR A 357 -6.52 -5.88 -12.58
CA TYR A 357 -5.07 -5.98 -12.53
C TYR A 357 -4.41 -4.61 -12.34
N LEU A 358 -4.80 -3.60 -13.11
CA LEU A 358 -4.25 -2.25 -12.99
C LEU A 358 -4.56 -1.63 -11.62
N LEU A 359 -5.80 -1.77 -11.14
CA LEU A 359 -6.24 -1.32 -9.81
C LEU A 359 -5.35 -1.93 -8.72
N ARG A 360 -5.22 -3.26 -8.71
CA ARG A 360 -4.38 -3.98 -7.74
C ARG A 360 -2.90 -3.61 -7.87
N ARG A 361 -2.43 -3.38 -9.10
CA ARG A 361 -1.05 -2.94 -9.36
C ARG A 361 -0.80 -1.55 -8.77
N CYS A 362 -1.74 -0.62 -8.89
CA CYS A 362 -1.66 0.70 -8.26
C CYS A 362 -1.63 0.58 -6.73
N TYR A 363 -2.51 -0.23 -6.12
CA TYR A 363 -2.48 -0.46 -4.66
C TYR A 363 -1.14 -1.05 -4.21
N ALA A 364 -0.61 -2.02 -4.94
CA ALA A 364 0.69 -2.62 -4.63
C ALA A 364 1.86 -1.61 -4.75
N ILE A 365 1.80 -0.67 -5.69
CA ILE A 365 2.84 0.38 -5.81
C ILE A 365 2.70 1.41 -4.68
N ILE A 366 1.48 1.86 -4.38
CA ILE A 366 1.23 2.75 -3.23
C ILE A 366 1.75 2.11 -1.95
N TYR A 367 1.46 0.83 -1.74
CA TYR A 367 1.95 0.10 -0.58
C TYR A 367 3.48 0.06 -0.53
N LYS A 368 4.16 -0.26 -1.63
CA LYS A 368 5.63 -0.22 -1.68
C LYS A 368 6.21 1.17 -1.43
N LEU A 369 5.51 2.21 -1.86
CA LEU A 369 5.88 3.60 -1.60
C LEU A 369 5.70 3.96 -0.13
N LEU A 370 4.62 3.47 0.53
CA LEU A 370 4.40 3.63 1.97
C LEU A 370 5.44 2.87 2.79
N GLU A 371 5.74 1.63 2.41
CA GLU A 371 6.76 0.81 3.06
C GLU A 371 8.15 1.47 3.00
N SER A 372 8.46 2.16 1.90
CA SER A 372 9.70 2.93 1.78
C SER A 372 9.61 4.37 2.30
N SER A 373 8.42 4.84 2.69
CA SER A 373 8.26 6.20 3.19
C SER A 373 8.75 6.26 4.63
N GLU A 374 9.68 7.17 4.88
CA GLU A 374 10.31 7.34 6.18
C GLU A 374 9.53 8.41 6.99
N PRO A 375 9.22 8.16 8.28
CA PRO A 375 8.49 9.10 9.12
C PRO A 375 9.40 10.24 9.58
N VAL A 376 9.65 11.20 8.68
CA VAL A 376 10.34 12.47 8.98
C VAL A 376 9.30 13.58 9.00
N SER A 377 9.29 14.38 10.07
CA SER A 377 8.44 15.58 10.15
C SER A 377 8.69 16.54 8.97
N GLU A 378 7.67 17.28 8.55
CA GLU A 378 7.74 18.16 7.37
C GLU A 378 8.87 19.19 7.47
N ALA A 379 9.13 19.71 8.67
CA ALA A 379 10.19 20.68 8.89
C ALA A 379 11.60 20.10 8.69
N LEU A 380 11.76 18.78 8.81
CA LEU A 380 13.04 18.07 8.67
C LEU A 380 13.25 17.47 7.28
N THR A 381 12.21 17.43 6.43
CA THR A 381 12.27 16.92 5.06
C THR A 381 13.37 17.56 4.20
N PRO A 382 13.64 18.89 4.25
CA PRO A 382 14.72 19.48 3.47
C PRO A 382 16.11 18.95 3.83
N ILE A 383 16.32 18.60 5.11
CA ILE A 383 17.59 18.06 5.61
C ILE A 383 17.71 16.59 5.19
N HIS A 384 16.63 15.81 5.35
CA HIS A 384 16.55 14.42 4.90
C HIS A 384 16.93 14.29 3.42
N ASN A 385 16.25 15.03 2.54
CA ASN A 385 16.50 14.98 1.09
C ASN A 385 17.96 15.32 0.74
N GLN A 386 18.57 16.27 1.44
CA GLN A 386 19.98 16.61 1.24
C GLN A 386 20.91 15.47 1.65
N LEU A 387 20.67 14.85 2.80
CA LEU A 387 21.46 13.71 3.27
C LEU A 387 21.29 12.48 2.38
N SER A 388 20.06 12.16 1.95
CA SER A 388 19.80 11.05 1.03
C SER A 388 20.51 11.26 -0.31
N THR A 389 20.53 12.50 -0.82
CA THR A 389 21.27 12.84 -2.04
C THR A 389 22.77 12.65 -1.84
N VAL A 390 23.34 13.16 -0.74
CA VAL A 390 24.77 12.99 -0.43
C VAL A 390 25.13 11.51 -0.32
N ARG A 391 24.35 10.73 0.42
CA ARG A 391 24.51 9.28 0.53
C ARG A 391 24.52 8.61 -0.84
N GLN A 392 23.56 8.95 -1.70
CA GLN A 392 23.46 8.32 -3.01
C GLN A 392 24.70 8.61 -3.86
N CYS A 393 25.15 9.87 -3.90
CA CYS A 393 26.38 10.26 -4.60
C CYS A 393 27.62 9.53 -4.05
N LEU A 394 27.74 9.39 -2.73
CA LEU A 394 28.85 8.67 -2.11
C LEU A 394 28.86 7.18 -2.46
N LEU A 395 27.70 6.54 -2.47
CA LEU A 395 27.56 5.15 -2.91
C LEU A 395 27.83 4.97 -4.40
N ASP A 396 27.50 5.96 -5.23
CA ASP A 396 27.84 5.96 -6.66
C ASP A 396 29.35 6.02 -6.89
N VAL A 397 30.06 6.87 -6.13
CA VAL A 397 31.53 6.91 -6.13
C VAL A 397 32.11 5.55 -5.77
N LYS A 398 31.61 4.91 -4.70
CA LYS A 398 32.05 3.56 -4.31
C LYS A 398 31.83 2.54 -5.42
N ARG A 399 30.69 2.60 -6.11
CA ARG A 399 30.36 1.70 -7.23
C ARG A 399 31.20 1.95 -8.49
N MET A 400 31.62 3.18 -8.74
CA MET A 400 32.43 3.56 -9.92
C MET A 400 33.93 3.30 -9.75
N GLY A 401 34.34 2.60 -8.70
CA GLY A 401 35.74 2.22 -8.46
C GLY A 401 36.46 3.07 -7.44
N GLY A 402 35.74 3.85 -6.62
CA GLY A 402 36.32 4.64 -5.53
C GLY A 402 36.81 6.02 -5.97
N LEU A 403 37.69 6.62 -5.17
CA LEU A 403 38.19 7.98 -5.37
C LEU A 403 39.46 7.99 -6.23
N SER A 404 39.58 8.94 -7.16
CA SER A 404 40.87 9.23 -7.82
C SER A 404 41.73 10.24 -7.04
N SER A 405 41.12 11.04 -6.17
CA SER A 405 41.81 11.98 -5.28
C SER A 405 40.99 12.25 -4.02
N VAL A 406 41.66 12.41 -2.87
CA VAL A 406 41.03 12.90 -1.61
C VAL A 406 40.28 14.22 -1.82
N ARG A 407 40.71 15.02 -2.80
CA ARG A 407 40.07 16.31 -3.14
C ARG A 407 38.60 16.17 -3.54
N GLU A 408 38.21 15.01 -4.06
CA GLU A 408 36.84 14.71 -4.47
C GLU A 408 35.89 14.53 -3.27
N LEU A 409 36.41 14.26 -2.07
CA LEU A 409 35.59 14.17 -0.86
C LEU A 409 35.19 15.52 -0.27
N TYR A 410 35.92 16.61 -0.58
CA TYR A 410 35.70 17.91 0.06
C TYR A 410 34.28 18.45 -0.10
N PRO A 411 33.64 18.41 -1.28
CA PRO A 411 32.26 18.88 -1.42
C PRO A 411 31.28 18.13 -0.50
N TYR A 412 31.46 16.82 -0.35
CA TYR A 412 30.63 15.99 0.53
C TYR A 412 30.89 16.31 1.99
N GLN A 413 32.16 16.38 2.41
CA GLN A 413 32.55 16.73 3.79
C GLN A 413 32.02 18.12 4.18
N MET A 414 32.16 19.11 3.31
CA MET A 414 31.63 20.46 3.53
C MET A 414 30.11 20.46 3.63
N LYS A 415 29.43 19.68 2.78
CA LYS A 415 27.97 19.56 2.83
C LYS A 415 27.49 18.89 4.12
N LEU A 416 28.14 17.80 4.55
CA LEU A 416 27.82 17.11 5.80
C LEU A 416 28.10 17.99 7.02
N ALA A 417 29.24 18.69 7.06
CA ALA A 417 29.55 19.64 8.12
C ALA A 417 28.54 20.81 8.17
N SER A 418 28.09 21.29 7.02
CA SER A 418 27.04 22.33 6.93
C SER A 418 25.68 21.84 7.41
N ILE A 419 25.37 20.55 7.29
CA ILE A 419 24.12 19.98 7.80
C ILE A 419 24.26 19.74 9.30
N ASP A 420 25.41 19.22 9.74
CA ASP A 420 25.73 18.99 11.14
C ASP A 420 25.64 20.27 11.98
N SER A 421 26.11 21.40 11.44
CA SER A 421 26.06 22.69 12.12
C SER A 421 24.65 23.25 12.32
N LEU A 422 23.62 22.68 11.69
CA LEU A 422 22.22 23.02 11.95
C LEU A 422 21.70 22.40 13.26
N ARG A 423 22.44 21.47 13.86
CA ARG A 423 22.06 20.81 15.10
C ARG A 423 22.38 21.69 16.31
N VAL A 424 21.45 21.73 17.26
CA VAL A 424 21.63 22.32 18.60
C VAL A 424 21.53 21.17 19.60
N ASP A 425 22.56 21.00 20.43
CA ASP A 425 22.68 19.86 21.38
C ASP A 425 22.49 18.48 20.71
N GLY A 426 22.99 18.33 19.48
CA GLY A 426 22.88 17.09 18.71
C GLY A 426 21.49 16.84 18.10
N LYS A 427 20.59 17.82 18.14
CA LYS A 427 19.22 17.73 17.60
C LYS A 427 18.93 18.83 16.59
N PHE A 428 18.18 18.51 15.54
CA PHE A 428 17.66 19.49 14.60
C PHE A 428 16.43 20.16 15.22
N MET A 429 16.49 21.47 15.47
CA MET A 429 15.44 22.22 16.18
C MET A 429 14.59 23.05 15.20
N VAL A 430 13.29 23.20 15.50
CA VAL A 430 12.38 24.11 14.79
C VAL A 430 11.66 24.97 15.82
N GLY A 431 12.05 26.24 15.91
CA GLY A 431 11.68 27.08 17.05
C GLY A 431 12.23 26.49 18.35
N GLU A 432 11.37 26.33 19.36
CA GLU A 432 11.71 25.71 20.65
C GLU A 432 11.37 24.20 20.71
N SER A 433 10.84 23.64 19.64
CA SER A 433 10.40 22.23 19.59
C SER A 433 11.45 21.32 18.94
N VAL A 434 11.53 20.08 19.42
CA VAL A 434 12.29 18.99 18.79
C VAL A 434 11.34 18.23 17.86
N PRO A 435 11.46 18.37 16.52
CA PRO A 435 10.59 17.65 15.60
C PRO A 435 10.93 16.16 15.53
N GLU A 436 9.95 15.31 15.26
CA GLU A 436 10.15 13.87 15.10
C GLU A 436 10.93 13.52 13.82
N GLY A 437 11.71 12.43 13.85
CA GLY A 437 12.63 12.02 12.78
C GLY A 437 14.12 12.21 13.12
N GLN A 438 14.45 12.70 14.32
CA GLN A 438 15.84 12.96 14.77
C GLN A 438 16.75 11.75 14.66
N GLY A 439 16.31 10.60 15.19
CA GLY A 439 17.11 9.38 15.21
C GLY A 439 17.51 8.94 13.80
N MET A 440 16.58 9.08 12.86
CA MET A 440 16.80 8.71 11.46
C MET A 440 17.74 9.69 10.76
N LEU A 441 17.55 11.00 10.91
CA LEU A 441 18.49 11.98 10.36
C LEU A 441 19.89 11.83 10.95
N ASN A 442 19.99 11.55 12.26
CA ASN A 442 21.26 11.33 12.92
C ASN A 442 21.94 10.05 12.42
N ALA A 443 21.18 8.96 12.23
CA ALA A 443 21.69 7.72 11.65
C ALA A 443 22.15 7.93 10.20
N LEU A 444 21.36 8.62 9.37
CA LEU A 444 21.69 8.90 7.98
C LEU A 444 22.91 9.83 7.85
N LEU A 445 23.00 10.85 8.71
CA LEU A 445 24.15 11.75 8.78
C LEU A 445 25.41 10.97 9.20
N ALA A 446 25.31 10.10 10.21
CA ALA A 446 26.41 9.23 10.64
C ALA A 446 26.85 8.28 9.51
N GLU A 447 25.91 7.60 8.85
CA GLU A 447 26.18 6.73 7.70
C GLU A 447 26.92 7.48 6.59
N CYS A 448 26.54 8.72 6.27
CA CYS A 448 27.25 9.52 5.27
C CYS A 448 28.69 9.85 5.68
N PHE A 449 28.92 10.16 6.96
CA PHE A 449 30.27 10.36 7.50
C PHE A 449 31.09 9.07 7.45
N ASP A 450 30.48 7.94 7.80
CA ASP A 450 31.11 6.62 7.76
C ASP A 450 31.53 6.25 6.33
N ILE A 451 30.64 6.41 5.34
CA ILE A 451 30.98 6.17 3.92
C ILE A 451 32.12 7.09 3.46
N CYS A 452 32.13 8.37 3.86
CA CYS A 452 33.23 9.28 3.54
C CYS A 452 34.55 8.81 4.15
N HIS A 453 34.51 8.30 5.39
CA HIS A 453 35.69 7.78 6.07
C HIS A 453 36.19 6.49 5.41
N GLU A 454 35.30 5.55 5.10
CA GLU A 454 35.61 4.32 4.37
C GLU A 454 36.28 4.59 3.03
N LEU A 455 35.68 5.45 2.18
CA LEU A 455 36.26 5.80 0.88
C LEU A 455 37.66 6.40 1.00
N LYS A 456 37.90 7.19 2.05
CA LYS A 456 39.23 7.76 2.32
C LYS A 456 40.24 6.67 2.69
N VAL A 457 39.85 5.74 3.57
CA VAL A 457 40.70 4.61 3.97
C VAL A 457 40.99 3.70 2.79
N GLU A 458 39.98 3.31 2.01
CA GLU A 458 40.14 2.48 0.81
C GLU A 458 41.13 3.10 -0.19
N MET A 459 41.09 4.42 -0.37
CA MET A 459 42.04 5.14 -1.23
C MET A 459 43.47 5.15 -0.66
N ASP A 460 43.62 5.35 0.65
CA ASP A 460 44.94 5.31 1.32
C ASP A 460 45.54 3.88 1.32
N GLU A 461 44.69 2.85 1.30
CA GLU A 461 45.08 1.43 1.23
C GLU A 461 45.34 0.93 -0.20
N THR A 462 44.95 1.68 -1.23
CA THR A 462 45.21 1.31 -2.62
C THR A 462 46.69 1.60 -2.95
N PRO A 463 47.58 0.60 -3.04
CA PRO A 463 48.98 0.86 -3.33
C PRO A 463 49.09 1.51 -4.70
N SER A 464 49.89 2.57 -4.81
CA SER A 464 50.23 3.27 -6.04
C SER A 464 50.70 2.29 -7.12
N SER A 465 49.76 1.78 -7.92
CA SER A 465 50.02 0.89 -9.05
C SER A 465 50.27 1.72 -10.31
N SER A 466 51.22 2.65 -10.24
CA SER A 466 51.81 3.31 -11.41
C SER A 466 53.03 4.15 -11.02
N SER A 467 54.12 3.49 -10.70
CA SER A 467 55.47 4.02 -10.91
C SER A 467 56.34 2.87 -11.41
N SER A 468 56.22 2.63 -12.72
CA SER A 468 57.30 2.04 -13.54
C SER A 468 58.39 3.07 -13.77
#